data_AF-A0A929YVE4-F1
#
_entry.id   AF-A0A929YVE4-F1
#
_cell.length_a   1.000
_cell.length_b   1.000
_cell.length_c   1.000
_cell.angle_alpha   90.00
_cell.angle_beta   90.00
_cell.angle_gamma   90.00
#
_symmetry.space_group_name_H-M   'P 1'
#
loop_
_entity.id
_entity.type
_entity.pdbx_description
1 polymer ?
#
loop_
_entity_poly.entity_id
_entity_poly.type
_entity_poly.pdbx_seq_one_letter_code
_entity_poly.pdbx_strand_id
1 'polypeptide(L)'
;VVHFENTIVIMTSNIGTTFKNKSLGFSSNEDEKESQRVNEALKENFKPEFLNRVDEIVIFNRLSKQNLRDIVDILINDLQNVVKDKGIKIGISDEVKDFIVEKGYDEKYGARPLRRVIQKYIEDEIADVFITSDITKINMLTLQLLNKKIMVEKN
;
A
#
# COMPACT_ATOMS: atom_id res chain seq x y z
N VAL A 1 -25.60 19.64 23.60
CA VAL A 1 -26.09 18.43 22.90
C VAL A 1 -25.29 18.31 21.61
N VAL A 2 -24.82 17.11 21.28
CA VAL A 2 -24.09 16.85 20.03
C VAL A 2 -24.98 15.99 19.14
N HIS A 3 -25.02 16.33 17.86
CA HIS A 3 -25.91 15.80 16.84
C HIS A 3 -25.07 15.12 15.75
N PHE A 4 -25.39 13.87 15.39
CA PHE A 4 -24.66 13.02 14.43
C PHE A 4 -25.53 12.62 13.21
N GLU A 5 -26.70 13.25 13.06
CA GLU A 5 -27.73 12.90 12.07
C GLU A 5 -27.22 12.98 10.63
N ASN A 6 -26.23 13.84 10.35
CA ASN A 6 -25.59 13.99 9.04
C ASN A 6 -24.10 13.61 9.08
N THR A 7 -23.74 12.54 9.80
CA THR A 7 -22.36 12.07 9.92
C THR A 7 -22.25 10.59 9.55
N ILE A 8 -21.29 10.25 8.69
CA ILE A 8 -20.91 8.86 8.44
C ILE A 8 -19.89 8.47 9.51
N VAL A 9 -20.23 7.48 10.34
CA VAL A 9 -19.33 6.93 11.35
C VAL A 9 -18.64 5.70 10.80
N ILE A 10 -17.33 5.80 10.55
CA ILE A 10 -16.51 4.66 10.11
C ILE A 10 -15.72 4.15 11.31
N MET A 11 -15.86 2.86 11.58
CA MET A 11 -15.12 2.18 12.64
C MET A 11 -14.22 1.11 12.01
N THR A 12 -12.96 1.06 12.44
CA THR A 12 -11.98 0.08 11.95
C THR A 12 -11.53 -0.80 13.09
N SER A 13 -11.48 -2.11 12.87
CA SER A 13 -10.96 -3.09 13.83
C SER A 13 -9.93 -3.99 13.15
N ASN A 14 -8.97 -4.51 13.92
CA ASN A 14 -8.00 -5.50 13.48
C ASN A 14 -8.46 -6.95 13.77
N ILE A 15 -9.72 -7.15 14.16
CA ILE A 15 -10.30 -8.48 14.35
C ILE A 15 -10.17 -9.29 13.06
N GLY A 16 -9.69 -10.53 13.21
CA GLY A 16 -9.46 -11.45 12.12
C GLY A 16 -8.10 -11.38 11.42
N THR A 17 -7.25 -10.42 11.79
CA THR A 17 -5.87 -10.34 11.26
C THR A 17 -4.96 -11.51 11.67
N THR A 18 -5.33 -12.28 12.70
CA THR A 18 -4.49 -13.37 13.26
C THR A 18 -4.92 -14.77 12.79
N PHE A 19 -5.96 -14.88 11.96
CA PHE A 19 -6.38 -16.17 11.43
C PHE A 19 -5.28 -16.70 10.49
N LYS A 20 -4.46 -17.64 10.99
CA LYS A 20 -3.44 -18.34 10.20
C LYS A 20 -4.13 -19.27 9.21
N ASN A 21 -4.00 -19.00 7.91
CA ASN A 21 -4.40 -19.94 6.88
C ASN A 21 -3.43 -21.13 6.91
N LYS A 22 -3.90 -22.27 7.42
CA LYS A 22 -3.18 -23.55 7.42
C LYS A 22 -3.52 -24.41 6.20
N SER A 23 -4.11 -23.86 5.14
CA SER A 23 -4.41 -24.59 3.91
C SER A 23 -3.91 -23.84 2.69
N LEU A 24 -2.78 -24.28 2.14
CA LEU A 24 -2.42 -24.05 0.75
C LEU A 24 -3.34 -24.94 -0.11
N GLY A 25 -4.47 -24.41 -0.56
CA GLY A 25 -5.39 -25.14 -1.42
C GLY A 25 -6.44 -24.24 -2.04
N PHE A 26 -6.17 -23.78 -3.27
CA PHE A 26 -7.11 -23.03 -4.10
C PHE A 26 -8.46 -23.77 -4.19
N SER A 27 -9.42 -23.31 -3.40
CA SER A 27 -10.82 -23.72 -3.51
C SER A 27 -11.66 -22.47 -3.31
N SER A 28 -12.65 -22.29 -4.19
CA SER A 28 -13.57 -21.15 -4.28
C SER A 28 -14.39 -20.83 -3.02
N ASN A 29 -14.14 -21.53 -1.90
CA ASN A 29 -14.84 -21.39 -0.63
C ASN A 29 -13.96 -20.76 0.47
N GLU A 30 -12.76 -20.25 0.15
CA GLU A 30 -11.88 -19.63 1.14
C GLU A 30 -12.41 -18.27 1.63
N ASP A 31 -12.90 -17.41 0.74
CA ASP A 31 -13.44 -16.08 1.09
C ASP A 31 -14.69 -16.18 1.98
N GLU A 32 -15.59 -17.13 1.70
CA GLU A 32 -16.77 -17.38 2.53
C GLU A 32 -16.38 -17.88 3.93
N LYS A 33 -15.37 -18.77 4.01
CA LYS A 33 -14.86 -19.27 5.30
C LYS A 33 -14.15 -18.19 6.09
N GLU A 34 -13.39 -17.32 5.45
CA GLU A 34 -12.75 -16.17 6.09
C GLU A 34 -13.81 -15.21 6.63
N SER A 35 -14.85 -14.93 5.83
CA SER A 35 -15.97 -14.08 6.23
C SER A 35 -16.73 -14.63 7.44
N GLN A 36 -16.97 -15.94 7.48
CA GLN A 36 -17.61 -16.60 8.63
C GLN A 36 -16.76 -16.48 9.90
N ARG A 37 -15.44 -16.74 9.82
CA ARG A 37 -14.53 -16.62 10.97
C ARG A 37 -14.46 -15.20 11.52
N VAL A 38 -14.44 -14.19 10.64
CA VAL A 38 -14.46 -12.79 11.06
C VAL A 38 -15.78 -12.46 11.76
N ASN A 39 -16.92 -12.93 11.24
CA ASN A 39 -18.22 -12.73 11.87
C ASN A 39 -18.33 -13.39 13.25
N GLU A 40 -17.78 -14.59 13.41
CA GLU A 40 -17.72 -15.28 14.71
C GLU A 40 -16.87 -14.48 15.71
N ALA A 41 -15.67 -14.06 15.32
CA ALA A 41 -14.81 -13.26 16.19
C ALA A 41 -15.42 -11.88 16.53
N LEU A 42 -16.19 -11.27 15.63
CA LEU A 42 -16.92 -10.03 15.94
C LEU A 42 -17.96 -10.25 17.05
N LYS A 43 -18.71 -11.36 17.02
CA LYS A 43 -19.69 -11.72 18.05
C LYS A 43 -19.04 -12.08 19.39
N GLU A 44 -17.83 -12.62 19.39
CA GLU A 44 -17.07 -12.90 20.61
C GLU A 44 -16.50 -11.62 21.26
N ASN A 45 -16.10 -10.64 20.44
CA ASN A 45 -15.44 -9.42 20.92
C ASN A 45 -16.40 -8.24 21.17
N PHE A 46 -17.56 -8.21 20.50
CA PHE A 46 -18.55 -7.15 20.63
C PHE A 46 -19.91 -7.69 21.06
N LYS A 47 -20.59 -6.92 21.90
CA LYS A 47 -21.93 -7.28 22.37
C LYS A 47 -22.96 -7.13 21.24
N PRO A 48 -24.00 -7.99 21.19
CA PRO A 48 -25.01 -7.94 20.16
C PRO A 48 -25.70 -6.57 20.01
N GLU A 49 -25.93 -5.85 21.10
CA GLU A 49 -26.57 -4.53 21.05
C GLU A 49 -25.72 -3.48 20.32
N PHE A 50 -24.40 -3.63 20.32
CA PHE A 50 -23.50 -2.74 19.58
C PHE A 50 -23.50 -3.09 18.10
N LEU A 51 -23.39 -4.38 17.77
CA LEU A 51 -23.44 -4.84 16.38
C LEU A 51 -24.77 -4.48 15.69
N ASN A 52 -25.88 -4.53 16.43
CA ASN A 52 -27.19 -4.10 15.93
C ASN A 52 -27.31 -2.58 15.67
N ARG A 53 -26.28 -1.78 15.98
CA ARG A 53 -26.18 -0.34 15.64
C ARG A 53 -25.26 -0.06 14.46
N VAL A 54 -24.64 -1.10 13.91
CA VAL A 54 -23.82 -1.00 12.71
C VAL A 54 -24.68 -1.39 11.53
N ASP A 55 -24.85 -0.48 10.58
CA ASP A 55 -25.67 -0.73 9.40
C ASP A 55 -25.02 -1.80 8.50
N GLU A 56 -23.71 -1.68 8.26
CA GLU A 56 -22.96 -2.57 7.36
C GLU A 56 -21.59 -2.92 7.92
N ILE A 57 -21.20 -4.20 7.78
CA ILE A 57 -19.88 -4.71 8.18
C ILE A 57 -19.11 -5.08 6.91
N VAL A 58 -18.06 -4.33 6.62
CA VAL A 58 -17.18 -4.57 5.47
C VAL A 58 -15.93 -5.32 5.91
N ILE A 59 -15.69 -6.48 5.30
CA ILE A 59 -14.50 -7.31 5.54
C ILE A 59 -13.43 -6.96 4.49
N PHE A 60 -12.23 -6.64 4.96
CA PHE A 60 -11.11 -6.32 4.08
C PHE A 60 -10.30 -7.58 3.78
N ASN A 61 -10.22 -7.92 2.50
CA ASN A 61 -9.39 -9.02 2.03
C ASN A 61 -7.89 -8.68 2.14
N ARG A 62 -7.07 -9.73 2.24
CA ARG A 62 -5.61 -9.58 2.21
C ARG A 62 -5.16 -8.99 0.87
N LEU A 63 -4.13 -8.16 0.91
CA LEU A 63 -3.53 -7.58 -0.29
C LEU A 63 -2.83 -8.67 -1.11
N SER A 64 -3.24 -8.82 -2.36
CA SER A 64 -2.49 -9.62 -3.33
C SER A 64 -1.22 -8.89 -3.78
N LYS A 65 -0.28 -9.62 -4.40
CA LYS A 65 0.91 -9.00 -5.02
C LYS A 65 0.52 -7.94 -6.06
N GLN A 66 -0.57 -8.16 -6.79
CA GLN A 66 -1.07 -7.17 -7.75
C GLN A 66 -1.56 -5.91 -7.05
N ASN A 67 -2.33 -6.04 -5.97
CA ASN A 67 -2.78 -4.86 -5.21
C ASN A 67 -1.61 -4.06 -4.64
N LEU A 68 -0.53 -4.74 -4.22
CA LEU A 68 0.68 -4.07 -3.77
C LEU A 68 1.37 -3.28 -4.89
N ARG A 69 1.41 -3.81 -6.12
CA ARG A 69 1.88 -3.06 -7.29
C ARG A 69 1.03 -1.83 -7.53
N ASP A 70 -0.30 -1.96 -7.50
CA ASP A 70 -1.21 -0.83 -7.71
C ASP A 70 -0.99 0.26 -6.63
N ILE A 71 -0.72 -0.14 -5.39
CA ILE A 71 -0.37 0.80 -4.30
C ILE A 71 0.98 1.48 -4.57
N VAL A 72 1.98 0.72 -5.04
CA VAL A 72 3.28 1.30 -5.43
C VAL A 72 3.10 2.34 -6.54
N ASP A 73 2.24 2.08 -7.53
CA ASP A 73 1.93 3.03 -8.61
C ASP A 73 1.29 4.32 -8.08
N ILE A 74 0.34 4.22 -7.13
CA ILE A 74 -0.26 5.40 -6.48
C ILE A 74 0.82 6.24 -5.79
N LEU A 75 1.72 5.60 -5.03
CA LEU A 75 2.78 6.30 -4.29
C LEU A 75 3.83 6.92 -5.21
N ILE A 76 4.18 6.25 -6.32
CA ILE A 76 5.07 6.80 -7.34
C ILE A 76 4.42 7.99 -8.04
N ASN A 77 3.12 7.92 -8.32
CA ASN A 77 2.40 9.02 -8.94
C ASN A 77 2.37 10.27 -8.04
N ASP A 78 2.22 10.10 -6.72
CA ASP A 78 2.37 11.21 -5.77
C ASP A 78 3.74 11.88 -5.90
N LEU A 79 4.81 11.08 -5.97
CA LEU A 79 6.19 11.57 -6.15
C LEU A 79 6.38 12.27 -7.51
N GLN A 80 5.84 11.69 -8.58
CA GLN A 80 5.88 12.27 -9.92
C GLN A 80 5.23 13.65 -9.95
N ASN A 81 4.10 13.84 -9.25
CA ASN A 81 3.43 15.14 -9.18
C ASN A 81 4.30 16.20 -8.50
N VAL A 82 5.00 15.86 -7.41
CA VAL A 82 5.91 16.79 -6.72
C VAL A 82 7.06 17.23 -7.62
N VAL A 83 7.63 16.31 -8.40
CA VAL A 83 8.80 16.59 -9.25
C VAL A 83 8.40 17.27 -10.56
N LYS A 84 7.17 17.04 -11.03
CA LYS A 84 6.60 17.69 -12.20
C LYS A 84 6.51 19.21 -12.06
N ASP A 85 6.27 19.72 -10.85
CA ASP A 85 6.27 21.17 -10.56
C ASP A 85 7.65 21.83 -10.82
N LYS A 86 8.72 21.02 -10.86
CA LYS A 86 10.08 21.46 -11.22
C LYS A 86 10.40 21.27 -12.70
N GLY A 87 9.43 20.84 -13.52
CA GLY A 87 9.61 20.57 -14.95
C GLY A 87 10.27 19.24 -15.27
N ILE A 88 10.45 18.36 -14.28
CA ILE A 88 11.15 17.08 -14.43
C ILE A 88 10.13 15.93 -14.48
N LYS A 89 10.30 15.00 -15.41
CA LYS A 89 9.53 13.75 -15.48
C LYS A 89 10.29 12.61 -14.84
N ILE A 90 9.59 11.67 -14.22
CA ILE A 90 10.18 10.45 -13.69
C ILE A 90 9.61 9.25 -14.44
N GLY A 91 10.47 8.45 -15.07
CA GLY A 91 10.15 7.13 -15.59
C GLY A 91 10.67 6.04 -14.65
N ILE A 92 9.86 5.05 -14.32
CA ILE A 92 10.24 3.94 -13.43
C ILE A 92 9.92 2.63 -14.14
N SER A 93 10.91 1.73 -14.21
CA SER A 93 10.73 0.42 -14.83
C SER A 93 9.90 -0.53 -13.93
N ASP A 94 9.24 -1.52 -14.53
CA ASP A 94 8.41 -2.47 -13.78
C ASP A 94 9.23 -3.33 -12.82
N GLU A 95 10.50 -3.60 -13.13
CA GLU A 95 11.43 -4.33 -12.26
C GLU A 95 11.72 -3.55 -10.97
N VAL A 96 11.79 -2.22 -11.06
CA VAL A 96 11.92 -1.36 -9.87
C VAL A 96 10.67 -1.47 -9.02
N LYS A 97 9.47 -1.42 -9.61
CA LYS A 97 8.20 -1.56 -8.87
C LYS A 97 8.10 -2.92 -8.17
N ASP A 98 8.48 -3.99 -8.85
CA ASP A 98 8.56 -5.32 -8.26
C ASP A 98 9.53 -5.40 -7.09
N PHE A 99 10.71 -4.79 -7.24
CA PHE A 99 11.69 -4.72 -6.17
C PHE A 99 11.15 -3.98 -4.94
N ILE A 100 10.41 -2.87 -5.14
CA ILE A 100 9.76 -2.15 -4.05
C ILE A 100 8.72 -3.03 -3.35
N VAL A 101 7.89 -3.75 -4.11
CA VAL A 101 6.89 -4.68 -3.54
C VAL A 101 7.58 -5.78 -2.72
N GLU A 102 8.64 -6.39 -3.26
CA GLU A 102 9.40 -7.44 -2.57
C GLU A 102 10.03 -6.92 -1.26
N LYS A 103 10.53 -5.68 -1.24
CA LYS A 103 11.17 -5.08 -0.07
C LYS A 103 10.20 -4.49 0.94
N GLY A 104 9.03 -4.04 0.51
CA GLY A 104 8.08 -3.31 1.34
C GLY A 104 6.83 -4.09 1.73
N TYR A 105 6.64 -5.30 1.21
CA TYR A 105 5.57 -6.19 1.68
C TYR A 105 5.96 -6.88 2.97
N ASP A 106 5.09 -6.78 3.97
CA ASP A 106 5.17 -7.53 5.21
C ASP A 106 3.78 -8.12 5.50
N GLU A 107 3.69 -9.42 5.77
CA GLU A 107 2.39 -10.08 6.00
C GLU A 107 1.64 -9.49 7.22
N LYS A 108 2.37 -9.04 8.24
CA LYS A 108 1.81 -8.46 9.47
C LYS A 108 1.48 -6.98 9.29
N TYR A 109 2.31 -6.23 8.59
CA TYR A 109 2.15 -4.78 8.44
C TYR A 109 1.48 -4.35 7.13
N GLY A 110 1.23 -5.28 6.22
CA GLY A 110 0.62 -5.05 4.91
C GLY A 110 1.48 -4.15 4.02
N ALA A 111 0.82 -3.26 3.27
CA ALA A 111 1.45 -2.27 2.40
C ALA A 111 2.13 -1.10 3.14
N ARG A 112 1.95 -0.97 4.47
CA ARG A 112 2.45 0.19 5.24
C ARG A 112 3.94 0.47 5.04
N PRO A 113 4.83 -0.53 4.97
CA PRO A 113 6.26 -0.28 4.76
C PRO A 113 6.62 0.24 3.35
N LEU A 114 5.73 0.11 2.34
CA LEU A 114 6.02 0.49 0.95
C LEU A 114 6.48 1.94 0.84
N ARG A 115 5.82 2.88 1.54
CA ARG A 115 6.22 4.30 1.51
C ARG A 115 7.65 4.51 2.01
N ARG A 116 8.06 3.81 3.06
CA ARG A 116 9.44 3.88 3.59
C ARG A 116 10.46 3.30 2.60
N VAL A 117 10.08 2.23 1.90
CA VAL A 117 10.95 1.61 0.89
C VAL A 117 11.08 2.52 -0.33
N ILE A 118 9.99 3.13 -0.81
CA ILE A 118 10.02 4.14 -1.88
C ILE A 118 10.90 5.32 -1.47
N GLN A 119 10.71 5.86 -0.26
CA GLN A 119 11.56 6.94 0.24
C GLN A 119 13.05 6.57 0.16
N LYS A 120 13.41 5.43 0.76
CA LYS A 120 14.81 4.99 0.86
C LYS A 120 15.46 4.69 -0.50
N TYR A 121 14.73 4.08 -1.42
CA TYR A 121 15.31 3.51 -2.63
C TYR A 121 15.02 4.32 -3.89
N ILE A 122 14.09 5.27 -3.84
CA ILE A 122 13.69 6.11 -4.97
C ILE A 122 13.90 7.58 -4.60
N GLU A 123 13.25 8.07 -3.53
CA GLU A 123 13.32 9.51 -3.19
C GLU A 123 14.74 9.94 -2.80
N ASP A 124 15.44 9.15 -1.97
CA ASP A 124 16.80 9.45 -1.54
C ASP A 124 17.77 9.52 -2.74
N GLU A 125 17.68 8.57 -3.69
CA GLU A 125 18.52 8.56 -4.89
C GLU A 125 18.21 9.74 -5.83
N ILE A 126 16.94 10.15 -5.94
CA ILE A 126 16.54 11.35 -6.70
C ILE A 126 17.06 12.61 -6.00
N ALA A 127 16.98 12.68 -4.67
CA ALA A 127 17.48 13.80 -3.87
C ALA A 127 18.99 13.98 -4.04
N ASP A 128 19.75 12.88 -4.04
CA ASP A 128 21.19 12.90 -4.31
C ASP A 128 21.52 13.47 -5.69
N VAL A 129 20.74 13.12 -6.73
CA VAL A 129 20.89 13.73 -8.07
C VAL A 129 20.61 15.23 -8.02
N PHE A 130 19.58 15.66 -7.29
CA PHE A 130 19.23 17.08 -7.17
C PHE A 130 20.28 17.90 -6.42
N ILE A 131 20.99 17.31 -5.46
CA ILE A 131 22.07 17.97 -4.71
C ILE A 131 23.35 18.06 -5.54
N THR A 132 23.67 17.01 -6.30
CA THR A 132 24.97 16.87 -6.99
C THR A 132 24.97 17.40 -8.41
N SER A 133 23.80 17.71 -8.98
CA SER A 133 23.64 18.08 -10.39
C SER A 133 22.93 19.41 -10.57
N ASP A 134 23.18 20.05 -11.71
CA ASP A 134 22.43 21.22 -12.17
C ASP A 134 21.04 20.78 -12.65
N ILE A 135 20.04 20.88 -11.76
CA ILE A 135 18.65 20.45 -12.03
C ILE A 135 18.01 21.17 -13.21
N THR A 136 18.50 22.36 -13.59
CA THR A 136 17.93 23.15 -14.70
C THR A 136 18.15 22.50 -16.07
N LYS A 137 19.09 21.55 -16.14
CA LYS A 137 19.44 20.81 -17.36
C LYS A 137 18.80 19.43 -17.42
N ILE A 138 18.05 19.04 -16.39
CA ILE A 138 17.41 17.73 -16.30
C ILE A 138 15.95 17.91 -16.69
N ASN A 139 15.50 17.14 -17.67
CA ASN A 139 14.08 17.07 -18.05
C ASN A 139 13.46 15.72 -17.66
N MET A 140 14.28 14.68 -17.50
CA MET A 140 13.81 13.34 -17.21
C MET A 140 14.78 12.57 -16.32
N LEU A 141 14.23 11.88 -15.33
CA LEU A 141 14.91 10.87 -14.55
C LEU A 141 14.33 9.50 -14.88
N THR A 142 15.19 8.54 -15.21
CA THR A 142 14.79 7.15 -15.46
C THR A 142 15.37 6.26 -14.39
N LEU A 143 14.51 5.55 -13.66
CA LEU A 143 14.91 4.61 -12.62
C LEU A 143 14.85 3.18 -13.16
N GLN A 144 15.98 2.49 -13.07
CA GLN A 144 16.13 1.10 -13.50
C GLN A 144 16.79 0.26 -12.41
N LEU A 145 16.49 -1.04 -12.40
CA LEU A 145 17.10 -1.99 -11.48
C LEU A 145 18.33 -2.63 -12.12
N LEU A 146 19.52 -2.39 -11.56
CA LEU A 146 20.78 -3.01 -11.98
C LEU A 146 21.45 -3.69 -10.79
N ASN A 147 21.74 -4.99 -10.88
CA ASN A 147 22.39 -5.75 -9.81
C ASN A 147 21.74 -5.59 -8.42
N LYS A 148 20.39 -5.57 -8.36
CA LYS A 148 19.58 -5.32 -7.15
C LYS A 148 19.77 -3.93 -6.51
N LYS A 149 20.36 -2.98 -7.23
CA LYS A 149 20.41 -1.58 -6.85
C LYS A 149 19.60 -0.76 -7.86
N ILE A 150 18.83 0.21 -7.36
CA ILE A 150 18.14 1.16 -8.23
C ILE A 150 19.16 2.21 -8.67
N MET A 151 19.26 2.41 -9.97
CA MET A 151 20.11 3.39 -10.60
C MET A 151 19.24 4.46 -11.25
N VAL A 152 19.65 5.72 -11.08
CA VAL A 152 18.95 6.88 -11.65
C VAL A 152 19.77 7.42 -12.82
N GLU A 153 19.22 7.32 -14.02
CA GLU A 153 19.76 7.97 -15.22
C GLU A 153 19.08 9.32 -15.43
N LYS A 154 19.85 10.35 -15.79
CA LYS A 154 19.37 11.72 -16.00
C LYS A 154 19.54 12.13 -17.47
N ASN A 155 18.49 12.67 -18.06
CA ASN A 155 18.44 13.19 -19.43
C ASN A 155 17.83 14.60 -19.46
#